data_AF-A0A2P7TTC8-F1
#
_entry.id   AF-A0A2P7TTC8-F1
#
_cell.length_a   1.000
_cell.length_b   1.000
_cell.length_c   1.000
_cell.angle_alpha   90.00
_cell.angle_beta   90.00
_cell.angle_gamma   90.00
#
_symmetry.space_group_name_H-M   'P 1'
#
loop_
_entity.id
_entity.type
_entity.pdbx_description
1 polymer ?
#
loop_
_entity_poly.entity_id
_entity_poly.type
_entity_poly.pdbx_seq_one_letter_code
_entity_poly.pdbx_strand_id
1 'polypeptide(L)'
;MNTILKNIDSNINSAEVHKAQAQQVLHEYMQNLFTFNSAEEKQQFEAEMLHLRCMGVIGQLMQERNMTKKQLADALQTSKSYITQLFTADRLLNITLLARLERVFGVRFELQAVAVVAAQDKEQAG
;
A
#
# COMPACT_ATOMS: atom_id res chain seq x y z
N MET A 1 36.80 13.85 -48.56
CA MET A 1 36.65 12.49 -48.04
C MET A 1 37.38 12.46 -46.71
N ASN A 2 36.69 12.74 -45.60
CA ASN A 2 37.29 12.75 -44.27
C ASN A 2 36.60 11.70 -43.41
N THR A 3 37.43 10.87 -42.80
CA THR A 3 37.11 9.58 -42.24
C THR A 3 36.18 9.69 -41.03
N ILE A 4 35.02 9.07 -41.23
CA ILE A 4 34.04 8.55 -40.28
C ILE A 4 34.63 8.20 -38.90
N LEU A 5 34.01 8.79 -37.88
CA LEU A 5 33.60 8.18 -36.59
C LEU A 5 34.46 7.03 -36.07
N LYS A 6 35.25 7.31 -35.03
CA LYS A 6 35.52 6.36 -33.94
C LYS A 6 36.11 7.14 -32.78
N ASN A 7 35.24 7.51 -31.85
CA ASN A 7 35.47 7.49 -30.41
C ASN A 7 34.15 7.90 -29.78
N ILE A 8 33.22 6.95 -29.82
CA ILE A 8 32.07 6.94 -28.92
C ILE A 8 32.68 6.76 -27.54
N ASP A 9 32.49 7.74 -26.67
CA ASP A 9 33.01 7.81 -25.31
C ASP A 9 32.76 6.49 -24.56
N SER A 10 33.79 5.66 -24.51
CA SER A 10 33.84 4.42 -23.74
C SER A 10 34.14 4.73 -22.27
N ASN A 11 33.33 5.61 -21.67
CA ASN A 11 33.45 5.95 -20.26
C ASN A 11 32.08 6.22 -19.63
N ILE A 12 31.16 5.26 -19.79
CA ILE A 12 30.04 5.17 -18.86
C ILE A 12 30.63 4.68 -17.54
N ASN A 13 30.64 5.56 -16.54
CA ASN A 13 31.18 5.28 -15.21
C ASN A 13 30.47 4.05 -14.62
N SER A 14 31.23 3.04 -14.17
CA SER A 14 30.68 1.77 -13.66
C SER A 14 29.65 1.97 -12.54
N ALA A 15 29.79 3.04 -11.75
CA ALA A 15 28.82 3.44 -10.74
C ALA A 15 27.45 3.84 -11.32
N GLU A 16 27.40 4.48 -12.49
CA GLU A 16 26.15 4.86 -13.16
C GLU A 16 25.44 3.64 -13.76
N VAL A 17 26.20 2.67 -14.29
CA VAL A 17 25.66 1.40 -14.78
C VAL A 17 25.03 0.60 -13.64
N HIS A 18 25.71 0.47 -12.49
CA HIS A 18 25.16 -0.23 -11.33
C HIS A 18 23.93 0.46 -10.73
N LYS A 19 23.92 1.80 -10.71
CA LYS A 19 22.74 2.56 -10.27
C LYS A 19 21.56 2.36 -11.21
N ALA A 20 21.77 2.38 -12.52
CA ALA A 20 20.73 2.14 -13.51
C ALA A 20 20.18 0.70 -13.42
N GLN A 21 21.06 -0.29 -13.23
CA GLN A 21 20.67 -1.68 -13.01
C GLN A 21 19.85 -1.85 -11.73
N ALA A 22 20.25 -1.23 -10.61
CA ALA A 22 19.50 -1.27 -9.36
C ALA A 22 18.11 -0.62 -9.51
N GLN A 23 18.02 0.49 -10.26
CA GLN A 23 16.74 1.13 -10.58
C GLN A 23 15.85 0.24 -11.44
N GLN A 24 16.41 -0.46 -12.44
CA GLN A 24 15.67 -1.42 -13.26
C GLN A 24 15.13 -2.59 -12.42
N VAL A 25 15.96 -3.21 -11.58
CA VAL A 25 15.54 -4.32 -10.71
C VAL A 25 14.44 -3.88 -9.74
N LEU A 26 14.56 -2.68 -9.16
CA LEU A 26 13.52 -2.14 -8.30
C LEU A 26 12.22 -1.88 -9.07
N HIS A 27 12.30 -1.34 -10.28
CA HIS A 27 11.13 -1.11 -11.13
C HIS A 27 10.41 -2.42 -11.46
N GLU A 28 11.16 -3.43 -11.91
CA GLU A 28 10.62 -4.75 -12.24
C GLU A 28 9.97 -5.40 -11.01
N TYR A 29 10.63 -5.35 -9.85
CA TYR A 29 10.05 -5.83 -8.60
C TYR A 29 8.74 -5.12 -8.27
N MET A 30 8.69 -3.78 -8.40
CA MET A 30 7.49 -2.99 -8.14
C MET A 30 6.34 -3.34 -9.09
N GLN A 31 6.62 -3.56 -10.39
CA GLN A 31 5.60 -3.99 -11.35
C GLN A 31 5.04 -5.36 -10.98
N ASN A 32 5.91 -6.29 -10.59
CA ASN A 32 5.52 -7.65 -10.21
C ASN A 32 4.71 -7.70 -8.90
N LEU A 33 4.80 -6.69 -8.02
CA LEU A 33 3.94 -6.63 -6.83
C LEU A 33 2.45 -6.43 -7.15
N PHE A 34 2.13 -5.93 -8.36
CA PHE A 34 0.76 -5.70 -8.81
C PHE A 34 0.35 -6.64 -9.96
N THR A 35 1.17 -7.66 -10.27
CA THR A 35 0.78 -8.73 -11.17
C THR A 35 0.03 -9.80 -10.38
N PHE A 36 -1.25 -10.02 -10.71
CA PHE A 36 -2.09 -11.03 -10.06
C PHE A 36 -2.27 -12.22 -10.99
N ASN A 37 -2.23 -13.43 -10.44
CA ASN A 37 -2.38 -14.67 -11.18
C ASN A 37 -3.85 -15.03 -11.43
N SER A 38 -4.78 -14.43 -10.67
CA SER A 38 -6.22 -14.62 -10.86
C SER A 38 -7.04 -13.40 -10.44
N ALA A 39 -8.32 -13.40 -10.83
CA ALA A 39 -9.27 -12.36 -10.43
C ALA A 39 -9.54 -12.39 -8.92
N GLU A 40 -9.55 -13.59 -8.33
CA GLU A 40 -9.73 -13.81 -6.89
C GLU A 40 -8.54 -13.26 -6.09
N GLU A 41 -7.30 -13.46 -6.56
CA GLU A 41 -6.11 -12.88 -5.93
C GLU A 41 -6.15 -11.36 -5.96
N LYS A 42 -6.50 -10.78 -7.12
CA LYS A 42 -6.68 -9.33 -7.26
C LYS A 42 -7.77 -8.80 -6.32
N GLN A 43 -8.92 -9.48 -6.25
CA GLN A 43 -10.03 -9.07 -5.39
C GLN A 43 -9.63 -9.12 -3.90
N GLN A 44 -8.91 -10.17 -3.50
CA GLN A 44 -8.40 -10.30 -2.13
C GLN A 44 -7.44 -9.15 -1.79
N PHE A 45 -6.51 -8.83 -2.69
CA PHE A 45 -5.60 -7.70 -2.54
C PHE A 45 -6.35 -6.37 -2.41
N GLU A 46 -7.36 -6.11 -3.26
CA GLU A 46 -8.18 -4.91 -3.19
C GLU A 46 -8.93 -4.79 -1.85
N ALA A 47 -9.43 -5.91 -1.32
CA ALA A 47 -10.08 -5.97 -0.02
C ALA A 47 -9.10 -5.67 1.13
N GLU A 48 -7.89 -6.22 1.07
CA GLU A 48 -6.81 -5.93 2.03
C GLU A 48 -6.40 -4.46 1.99
N MET A 49 -6.27 -3.87 0.80
CA MET A 49 -5.96 -2.45 0.63
C MET A 49 -7.07 -1.54 1.19
N LEU A 50 -8.34 -1.89 1.01
CA LEU A 50 -9.45 -1.18 1.65
C LEU A 50 -9.39 -1.31 3.17
N HIS A 51 -9.18 -2.52 3.67
CA HIS A 51 -9.05 -2.81 5.10
C HIS A 51 -7.90 -2.02 5.75
N LEU A 52 -6.72 -2.00 5.13
CA LEU A 52 -5.57 -1.26 5.64
C LEU A 52 -5.82 0.25 5.68
N ARG A 53 -6.56 0.82 4.72
CA ARG A 53 -6.99 2.22 4.78
C ARG A 53 -7.86 2.49 6.01
N CYS A 54 -8.84 1.64 6.28
CA CYS A 54 -9.67 1.75 7.48
C CYS A 54 -8.84 1.59 8.77
N MET A 55 -7.94 0.60 8.82
CA MET A 55 -7.04 0.39 9.96
C MET A 55 -6.05 1.55 10.16
N GLY A 56 -5.68 2.25 9.09
CA GLY A 56 -4.90 3.49 9.16
C GLY A 56 -5.62 4.60 9.93
N VAL A 57 -6.90 4.82 9.63
CA VAL A 57 -7.75 5.78 10.37
C VAL A 57 -7.88 5.37 11.85
N ILE A 58 -8.11 4.09 12.12
CA ILE A 58 -8.16 3.58 13.50
C ILE A 58 -6.81 3.77 14.21
N GLY A 59 -5.70 3.56 13.50
CA GLY A 59 -4.36 3.81 14.01
C GLY A 59 -4.13 5.26 14.41
N GLN A 60 -4.63 6.22 13.63
CA GLN A 60 -4.58 7.65 13.96
C GLN A 60 -5.39 7.96 15.24
N LEU A 61 -6.62 7.45 15.33
CA LEU A 61 -7.45 7.60 16.54
C LEU A 61 -6.79 7.01 17.79
N MET A 62 -6.07 5.88 17.62
CA MET A 62 -5.27 5.30 18.70
C MET A 62 -4.11 6.21 19.11
N GLN A 63 -3.39 6.79 18.16
CA GLN A 63 -2.30 7.72 18.42
C GLN A 63 -2.78 8.97 19.17
N GLU A 64 -3.88 9.58 18.73
CA GLU A 64 -4.49 10.75 19.39
C GLU A 64 -4.85 10.48 20.85
N ARG A 65 -5.17 9.23 21.18
CA ARG A 65 -5.52 8.80 22.54
C ARG A 65 -4.37 8.17 23.32
N ASN A 66 -3.15 8.14 22.77
CA ASN A 66 -2.03 7.38 23.32
C ASN A 66 -2.40 5.92 23.66
N MET A 67 -3.26 5.31 22.83
CA MET A 67 -3.83 3.98 23.04
C MET A 67 -2.95 2.90 22.40
N THR A 68 -2.62 1.88 23.17
CA THR A 68 -1.88 0.71 22.70
C THR A 68 -2.80 -0.35 22.09
N LYS A 69 -2.25 -1.26 21.26
CA LYS A 69 -2.99 -2.42 20.73
C LYS A 69 -3.58 -3.31 21.84
N LYS A 70 -2.92 -3.39 23.01
CA LYS A 70 -3.43 -4.14 24.17
C LYS A 70 -4.69 -3.46 24.73
N GLN A 71 -4.63 -2.16 24.97
CA GLN A 71 -5.80 -1.41 25.46
C GLN A 71 -6.97 -1.46 24.48
N LEU A 72 -6.69 -1.42 23.17
CA LEU A 72 -7.74 -1.58 22.16
C LEU A 72 -8.38 -2.98 22.24
N ALA A 73 -7.57 -4.02 22.42
CA ALA A 73 -8.06 -5.39 22.61
C ALA A 73 -8.97 -5.49 23.83
N ASP A 74 -8.55 -4.89 24.96
CA ASP A 74 -9.31 -4.88 26.21
C ASP A 74 -10.64 -4.13 26.04
N ALA A 75 -10.62 -2.94 25.41
CA ALA A 75 -11.82 -2.13 25.14
C ALA A 75 -12.82 -2.84 24.20
N LEU A 76 -12.30 -3.61 23.24
CA LEU A 76 -13.10 -4.42 22.33
C LEU A 76 -13.33 -5.86 22.84
N GLN A 77 -12.97 -6.17 24.09
CA GLN A 77 -13.15 -7.49 24.71
C GLN A 77 -12.71 -8.63 23.77
N THR A 78 -11.51 -8.50 23.23
CA THR A 78 -10.93 -9.43 22.25
C THR A 78 -9.46 -9.67 22.57
N SER A 79 -8.83 -10.62 21.89
CA SER A 79 -7.43 -10.94 22.13
C SER A 79 -6.50 -9.93 21.47
N LYS A 80 -5.33 -9.70 22.08
CA LYS A 80 -4.25 -8.90 21.47
C LYS A 80 -3.83 -9.48 20.10
N SER A 81 -3.84 -10.81 19.96
CA SER A 81 -3.52 -11.48 18.70
C SER A 81 -4.50 -11.09 17.59
N TYR A 82 -5.80 -11.10 17.88
CA TYR A 82 -6.81 -10.65 16.93
C TYR A 82 -6.59 -9.21 16.49
N ILE A 83 -6.29 -8.29 17.41
CA ILE A 83 -5.97 -6.90 17.05
C ILE A 83 -4.73 -6.84 16.17
N THR A 84 -3.67 -7.60 16.49
CA THR A 84 -2.47 -7.66 15.63
C THR A 84 -2.81 -8.12 14.22
N GLN A 85 -3.61 -9.19 14.07
CA GLN A 85 -4.04 -9.72 12.78
C GLN A 85 -4.83 -8.72 11.94
N LEU A 86 -5.63 -7.84 12.58
CA LEU A 86 -6.27 -6.74 11.87
C LEU A 86 -5.23 -5.75 11.35
N PHE A 87 -4.23 -5.38 12.14
CA PHE A 87 -3.19 -4.44 11.69
C PHE A 87 -2.24 -5.01 10.63
N THR A 88 -2.09 -6.34 10.55
CA THR A 88 -1.27 -7.02 9.54
C THR A 88 -2.07 -7.46 8.31
N ALA A 89 -3.40 -7.24 8.31
CA ALA A 89 -4.33 -7.74 7.29
C ALA A 89 -4.45 -9.28 7.18
N ASP A 90 -3.82 -10.05 8.07
CA ASP A 90 -4.07 -11.50 8.20
C ASP A 90 -5.54 -11.82 8.48
N ARG A 91 -6.27 -10.83 9.01
CA ARG A 91 -7.73 -10.86 9.13
C ARG A 91 -8.31 -9.52 8.72
N LEU A 92 -9.32 -9.58 7.86
CA LEU A 92 -10.10 -8.40 7.49
C LEU A 92 -11.07 -8.01 8.62
N LEU A 93 -11.23 -6.71 8.81
CA LEU A 93 -12.26 -6.16 9.67
C LEU A 93 -13.64 -6.46 9.08
N ASN A 94 -14.64 -6.48 9.95
CA ASN A 94 -16.03 -6.53 9.53
C ASN A 94 -16.78 -5.28 9.99
N ILE A 95 -17.96 -5.07 9.44
CA ILE A 95 -18.78 -3.88 9.73
C ILE A 95 -19.20 -3.83 11.21
N THR A 96 -19.47 -4.98 11.83
CA THR A 96 -19.79 -5.06 13.27
C THR A 96 -18.63 -4.52 14.13
N LEU A 97 -17.38 -4.78 13.74
CA LEU A 97 -16.22 -4.24 14.42
C LEU A 97 -16.12 -2.72 14.28
N LEU A 98 -16.38 -2.16 13.08
CA LEU A 98 -16.42 -0.70 12.88
C LEU A 98 -17.43 -0.03 13.80
N ALA A 99 -18.64 -0.57 13.90
CA ALA A 99 -19.67 -0.04 14.80
C ALA A 99 -19.26 -0.10 16.29
N ARG A 100 -18.46 -1.09 16.69
CA ARG A 100 -17.91 -1.16 18.05
C ARG A 100 -16.81 -0.14 18.27
N LEU A 101 -15.95 0.05 17.28
CA LEU A 101 -14.89 1.06 17.29
C LEU A 101 -15.47 2.47 17.40
N GLU A 102 -16.57 2.78 16.72
CA GLU A 102 -17.29 4.06 16.90
C GLU A 102 -17.61 4.34 18.37
N ARG A 103 -18.07 3.33 19.12
CA ARG A 103 -18.37 3.46 20.56
C ARG A 103 -17.11 3.62 21.40
N VAL A 104 -16.07 2.84 21.13
CA VAL A 104 -14.78 2.92 21.84
C VAL A 104 -14.14 4.31 21.66
N PHE A 105 -14.21 4.83 20.44
CA PHE A 105 -13.62 6.11 20.09
C PHE A 105 -14.60 7.29 20.21
N GLY A 106 -15.88 7.08 20.47
CA GLY A 106 -16.88 8.16 20.47
C GLY A 106 -16.89 8.96 19.17
N VAL A 107 -16.67 8.28 18.04
CA VAL A 107 -16.64 8.85 16.68
C VAL A 107 -17.69 8.17 15.81
N ARG A 108 -17.88 8.71 14.61
CA ARG A 108 -18.66 8.07 13.55
C ARG A 108 -17.79 7.91 12.31
N PHE A 109 -17.82 6.74 11.68
CA PHE A 109 -17.19 6.54 10.38
C PHE A 109 -18.17 6.93 9.29
N GLU A 110 -17.72 7.79 8.37
CA GLU A 110 -18.46 8.15 7.17
C GLU A 110 -17.78 7.55 5.94
N LEU A 111 -18.57 6.94 5.06
CA LEU A 111 -18.11 6.40 3.80
C LEU A 111 -18.32 7.43 2.69
N GLN A 112 -17.24 7.78 2.01
CA GLN A 112 -17.28 8.68 0.87
C GLN A 112 -16.67 7.97 -0.34
N ALA A 113 -17.36 8.02 -1.46
CA ALA A 113 -16.83 7.56 -2.74
C ALA A 113 -15.96 8.67 -3.33
N VAL A 114 -14.74 8.33 -3.69
CA VAL A 114 -13.81 9.22 -4.38
C VAL A 114 -13.57 8.66 -5.78
N ALA A 115 -13.58 9.52 -6.80
CA ALA A 115 -13.24 9.10 -8.15
C ALA A 115 -11.81 8.57 -8.18
N VAL A 116 -11.62 7.37 -8.72
CA VAL A 116 -10.29 6.87 -9.04
C VAL A 116 -9.84 7.63 -10.28
N VAL A 117 -8.98 8.63 -10.11
CA VAL A 117 -8.30 9.24 -11.25
C VAL A 117 -7.34 8.17 -11.74
N ALA A 118 -7.71 7.45 -12.81
CA ALA A 118 -6.75 6.64 -13.53
C ALA A 118 -5.60 7.57 -13.90
N ALA A 119 -4.39 7.26 -13.47
CA ALA A 119 -3.20 7.85 -14.06
C ALA A 119 -3.31 7.52 -15.55
N GLN A 120 -3.75 8.50 -16.34
CA GLN A 120 -3.87 8.31 -17.77
C GLN A 120 -2.44 8.25 -18.30
N ASP A 121 -2.11 7.12 -18.93
CA ASP A 121 -1.10 7.04 -19.97
C ASP A 121 -1.52 8.00 -21.10
N LYS A 122 -1.25 9.29 -20.91
CA LYS A 122 -1.19 10.29 -21.96
C LYS A 122 0.25 10.36 -22.46
N GLU A 123 0.70 9.27 -23.06
CA GLU A 123 1.88 9.28 -23.91
C GLU A 123 1.74 8.15 -24.93
N GLN A 124 0.95 8.42 -25.99
CA GLN A 124 1.09 7.93 -27.37
C GLN A 124 -0.23 8.11 -28.13
N ALA A 125 -0.47 9.35 -28.54
CA ALA A 125 -1.25 9.69 -29.72
C ALA A 125 -0.77 11.06 -30.21
N GLY A 126 0.44 11.04 -30.77
CA GLY A 126 1.01 12.08 -31.61
C GLY A 126 1.44 11.44 -32.92
#